data_AF-A0A2N2CNW5-F1
#
_entry.id   AF-A0A2N2CNW5-F1
#
_cell.length_a   1.000
_cell.length_b   1.000
_cell.length_c   1.000
_cell.angle_alpha   90.00
_cell.angle_beta   90.00
_cell.angle_gamma   90.00
#
_symmetry.space_group_name_H-M   'P 1'
#
loop_
_entity.id
_entity.type
_entity.pdbx_description
1 polymer ?
#
loop_
_entity_poly.entity_id
_entity_poly.type
_entity_poly.pdbx_seq_one_letter_code
_entity_poly.pdbx_strand_id
1 'polypeptide(L)'
;MNLNEIAGGGLQELFAHEMDKVLKNIKDPNTDPKAARKINIQLSIKPDEQRMVGNVDIKVSHTSAPIRGLATNILMEKTGAGVTVSEISDRVPGQIDMDNIIAMEGARK
;
A
#
# COMPACT_ATOMS: atom_id res chain seq x y z
N MET A 1 7.27 2.76 -37.68
CA MET A 1 7.76 2.22 -36.40
C MET A 1 6.61 1.53 -35.72
N ASN A 2 6.72 0.22 -35.50
CA ASN A 2 5.81 -0.49 -34.62
C ASN A 2 6.29 -0.38 -33.17
N LEU A 3 5.37 -0.34 -32.21
CA LEU A 3 5.72 -0.33 -30.78
C LEU A 3 6.61 -1.53 -30.39
N ASN A 4 6.41 -2.67 -31.06
CA ASN A 4 7.16 -3.91 -30.85
C ASN A 4 8.62 -3.83 -31.35
N GLU A 5 8.96 -2.84 -32.16
CA GLU A 5 10.30 -2.66 -32.72
C GLU A 5 11.12 -1.61 -31.94
N ILE A 6 10.47 -0.86 -31.04
CA ILE A 6 11.12 0.18 -30.25
C ILE A 6 12.10 -0.48 -29.28
N ALA A 7 13.34 0.03 -29.25
CA ALA A 7 14.44 -0.50 -28.46
C ALA A 7 14.66 -2.01 -28.68
N GLY A 8 14.48 -2.50 -29.91
CA GLY A 8 14.69 -3.90 -30.26
C GLY A 8 13.72 -4.88 -29.60
N GLY A 9 12.52 -4.41 -29.21
CA GLY A 9 11.53 -5.22 -28.49
C GLY A 9 11.59 -5.09 -26.96
N GLY A 10 12.57 -4.36 -26.41
CA GLY A 10 12.70 -4.17 -24.97
C GLY A 10 11.48 -3.48 -24.31
N LEU A 11 10.75 -2.63 -25.06
CA LEU A 11 9.50 -2.05 -24.56
C LEU A 11 8.43 -3.11 -24.29
N GLN A 12 8.33 -4.12 -25.16
CA GLN A 12 7.34 -5.19 -25.03
C GLN A 12 7.64 -6.05 -23.79
N GLU A 13 8.91 -6.34 -23.53
CA GLU A 13 9.35 -7.10 -22.36
C GLU A 13 9.07 -6.34 -21.06
N LEU A 14 9.41 -5.05 -21.01
CA LEU A 14 9.13 -4.19 -19.85
C LEU A 14 7.63 -4.07 -19.58
N PHE A 15 6.82 -3.91 -20.64
CA PHE A 15 5.37 -3.88 -20.52
C PHE A 15 4.82 -5.21 -19.98
N ALA A 16 5.27 -6.35 -20.54
CA ALA A 16 4.83 -7.67 -20.09
C ALA A 16 5.16 -7.91 -18.61
N HIS A 17 6.35 -7.51 -18.17
CA HIS A 17 6.77 -7.62 -16.78
C HIS A 17 5.91 -6.78 -15.83
N GLU A 18 5.62 -5.52 -16.18
CA GLU A 18 4.79 -4.64 -15.36
C GLU A 18 3.31 -5.08 -15.39
N MET A 19 2.84 -5.62 -16.52
CA MET A 19 1.52 -6.22 -16.64
C MET A 19 1.35 -7.43 -15.71
N ASP A 20 2.35 -8.31 -15.63
CA ASP A 20 2.30 -9.47 -14.72
C ASP A 20 2.14 -9.04 -13.25
N LYS A 21 2.83 -7.98 -12.81
CA LYS A 21 2.67 -7.41 -11.46
C LYS A 21 1.26 -6.86 -11.22
N VAL A 22 0.71 -6.14 -12.19
CA VAL A 22 -0.66 -5.62 -12.10
C VAL A 22 -1.66 -6.77 -12.02
N LEU A 23 -1.51 -7.82 -12.83
CA LEU A 23 -2.37 -8.99 -12.79
C LEU A 23 -2.27 -9.75 -11.47
N LYS A 24 -1.06 -9.90 -10.90
CA LYS A 24 -0.87 -10.47 -9.56
C LYS A 24 -1.57 -9.65 -8.50
N ASN A 25 -1.47 -8.32 -8.57
CA ASN A 25 -2.18 -7.42 -7.66
C ASN A 25 -3.71 -7.43 -7.86
N ILE A 26 -4.24 -7.77 -9.03
CA ILE A 26 -5.69 -7.96 -9.24
C ILE A 26 -6.16 -9.26 -8.58
N LYS A 27 -5.34 -10.32 -8.67
CA LYS A 27 -5.66 -11.63 -8.09
C LYS A 27 -5.46 -11.70 -6.57
N ASP A 28 -4.85 -10.70 -5.96
CA ASP A 28 -4.63 -10.66 -4.52
C ASP A 28 -5.94 -10.31 -3.77
N PRO A 29 -6.49 -11.24 -2.97
CA PRO A 29 -7.73 -11.03 -2.22
C PRO A 29 -7.61 -9.95 -1.13
N ASN A 30 -6.39 -9.57 -0.75
CA ASN A 30 -6.13 -8.54 0.23
C ASN A 30 -6.15 -7.13 -0.37
N THR A 31 -6.34 -6.99 -1.68
CA THR A 31 -6.39 -5.69 -2.36
C THR A 31 -7.83 -5.30 -2.72
N ASP A 32 -8.11 -4.01 -2.86
CA ASP A 32 -9.44 -3.56 -3.26
C ASP A 32 -9.75 -4.00 -4.72
N PRO A 33 -10.82 -4.79 -4.96
CA PRO A 33 -11.20 -5.24 -6.29
C PRO A 33 -11.68 -4.09 -7.20
N LYS A 34 -12.17 -2.98 -6.64
CA LYS A 34 -12.67 -1.83 -7.39
C LYS A 34 -11.59 -0.78 -7.67
N ALA A 35 -10.43 -0.88 -7.01
CA ALA A 35 -9.36 0.08 -7.22
C ALA A 35 -8.77 -0.02 -8.64
N ALA A 36 -8.69 1.13 -9.31
CA ALA A 36 -8.12 1.21 -10.65
C ALA A 36 -6.61 0.99 -10.61
N ARG A 37 -6.11 0.11 -11.48
CA ARG A 37 -4.68 -0.13 -11.69
C ARG A 37 -4.27 0.46 -13.02
N LYS A 38 -3.08 1.05 -13.07
CA LYS A 38 -2.60 1.81 -14.23
C LYS A 38 -1.22 1.32 -14.64
N ILE A 39 -0.94 1.33 -15.94
CA ILE A 39 0.40 1.17 -16.49
C ILE A 39 0.67 2.42 -17.33
N ASN A 40 1.75 3.12 -17.00
CA ASN A 40 2.18 4.33 -17.70
C ASN A 40 3.47 4.02 -18.46
N ILE A 41 3.43 4.25 -19.77
CA ILE A 41 4.59 4.17 -20.66
C ILE A 41 4.97 5.61 -21.03
N GLN A 42 6.17 6.02 -20.65
CA GLN A 42 6.74 7.32 -20.95
C GLN A 42 7.90 7.17 -21.94
N LEU A 43 7.79 7.82 -23.09
CA LEU A 43 8.87 7.94 -24.06
C LEU A 43 9.35 9.39 -24.07
N SER A 44 10.64 9.59 -23.81
CA SER A 44 11.28 10.91 -23.84
C SER A 44 12.29 10.94 -24.99
N ILE A 45 11.99 11.74 -26.01
CA ILE A 45 12.83 11.86 -27.21
C ILE A 45 13.59 13.19 -27.12
N LYS A 46 14.92 13.12 -27.10
CA LYS A 46 15.80 14.29 -27.13
C LYS A 46 16.55 14.32 -28.46
N PRO A 47 16.16 15.21 -29.41
CA PRO A 47 16.88 15.36 -30.66
C PRO A 47 18.24 16.03 -30.44
N ASP A 48 19.18 15.77 -31.34
CA ASP A 48 20.45 16.48 -31.47
C ASP A 48 20.26 17.86 -32.13
N GLU A 49 21.29 18.70 -32.09
CA GLU A 49 21.22 20.07 -32.65
C GLU A 49 20.94 20.07 -34.16
N GLN A 50 21.42 19.06 -34.87
CA GLN A 50 21.20 18.88 -36.30
C GLN A 50 19.83 18.28 -36.63
N ARG A 51 19.07 17.83 -35.61
CA ARG A 51 17.77 17.13 -35.72
C ARG A 51 17.82 15.88 -36.60
N MET A 52 18.98 15.24 -36.69
CA MET A 52 19.22 14.02 -37.47
C MET A 52 19.23 12.78 -36.58
N VAL A 53 19.58 12.92 -35.31
CA VAL A 53 19.64 11.82 -34.33
C VAL A 53 18.84 12.19 -33.09
N GLY A 54 17.97 11.30 -32.63
CA GLY A 54 17.22 11.48 -31.38
C GLY A 54 17.54 10.36 -30.39
N ASN A 55 17.95 10.72 -29.18
CA ASN A 55 18.04 9.76 -28.09
C ASN A 55 16.62 9.51 -27.53
N VAL A 56 16.23 8.24 -27.43
CA VAL A 56 14.91 7.83 -26.92
C VAL A 56 15.09 7.13 -25.59
N ASP A 57 14.61 7.75 -24.52
CA ASP A 57 14.52 7.15 -23.19
C ASP A 57 13.11 6.58 -22.97
N ILE A 58 13.02 5.36 -22.46
CA ILE A 58 11.76 4.64 -22.28
C ILE A 58 11.63 4.25 -20.82
N LYS A 59 10.54 4.66 -20.19
CA LYS A 59 10.20 4.30 -18.81
C LYS A 59 8.81 3.71 -18.74
N VAL A 60 8.69 2.54 -18.12
CA VAL A 60 7.40 1.89 -17.85
C VAL A 60 7.24 1.83 -16.33
N SER A 61 6.09 2.28 -15.84
CA SER A 61 5.73 2.25 -14.42
C SER A 61 4.30 1.75 -14.25
N HIS A 62 3.99 1.14 -13.11
CA HIS A 62 2.64 0.71 -12.77
C HIS A 62 2.15 1.34 -11.46
N THR A 63 0.84 1.40 -11.32
CA THR A 63 0.14 1.74 -10.07
C THR A 63 -0.74 0.57 -9.68
N SER A 64 -0.41 -0.06 -8.55
CA SER A 64 -1.16 -1.17 -7.96
C SER A 64 -2.22 -0.67 -6.99
N ALA A 65 -3.25 -1.48 -6.74
CA ALA A 65 -4.18 -1.24 -5.65
C ALA A 65 -3.47 -1.40 -4.30
N PRO A 66 -3.73 -0.52 -3.32
CA PRO A 66 -3.19 -0.67 -1.99
C PRO A 66 -3.76 -1.93 -1.33
N ILE A 67 -2.95 -2.56 -0.48
CA ILE A 67 -3.43 -3.63 0.41
C ILE A 67 -4.46 -3.00 1.34
N ARG A 68 -5.59 -3.68 1.50
CA ARG A 68 -6.68 -3.27 2.36
C ARG A 68 -6.13 -3.09 3.78
N GLY A 69 -6.18 -1.86 4.28
CA GLY A 69 -5.68 -1.55 5.61
C GLY A 69 -6.43 -2.33 6.68
N LEU A 70 -5.70 -2.89 7.64
CA LEU A 70 -6.24 -3.39 8.89
C LEU A 70 -6.39 -2.19 9.82
N ALA A 71 -7.62 -1.74 10.03
CA ALA A 71 -7.92 -0.74 11.04
C ALA A 71 -8.14 -1.46 12.38
N THR A 72 -7.30 -1.14 13.37
CA THR A 72 -7.52 -1.56 14.76
C THR A 72 -7.69 -0.32 15.63
N ASN A 73 -8.58 -0.41 16.62
CA ASN A 73 -8.82 0.67 17.56
C ASN A 73 -7.94 0.43 18.78
N ILE A 74 -7.20 1.46 19.21
CA ILE A 74 -6.39 1.40 20.43
C ILE A 74 -6.96 2.34 21.49
N LEU A 75 -7.06 1.86 22.72
CA LEU A 75 -7.39 2.64 23.90
C LEU A 75 -6.07 3.17 24.48
N MET A 76 -6.00 4.48 24.65
CA MET A 76 -4.86 5.13 25.30
C MET A 76 -5.31 5.63 26.66
N GLU A 77 -4.77 5.06 27.73
CA GLU A 77 -5.04 5.47 29.11
C GLU A 77 -3.83 6.18 29.68
N LYS A 78 -4.06 7.39 30.21
CA LYS A 78 -3.02 8.15 30.90
C LYS A 78 -3.13 7.90 32.40
N THR A 79 -2.23 7.09 32.93
CA THR A 79 -2.05 6.90 34.38
C THR A 79 -0.92 7.80 34.87
N GLY A 80 -0.88 8.10 36.19
CA GLY A 80 0.08 9.04 36.78
C GLY A 80 1.56 8.71 36.57
N ALA A 81 1.90 7.52 36.05
CA ALA A 81 3.25 7.07 35.74
C ALA A 81 3.59 7.03 34.23
N GLY A 82 2.65 7.33 33.33
CA GLY A 82 2.89 7.28 31.88
C GLY A 82 1.62 7.06 31.04
N VAL A 83 1.80 6.95 29.73
CA VAL A 83 0.71 6.59 28.79
C VAL A 83 0.77 5.08 28.55
N THR A 84 -0.30 4.38 28.91
CA THR A 84 -0.49 2.96 28.61
C THR A 84 -1.36 2.83 27.37
N VAL A 85 -0.97 1.96 26.44
CA VAL A 85 -1.70 1.72 25.19
C VAL A 85 -2.16 0.26 25.19
N SER A 86 -3.47 0.04 24.98
CA SER A 86 -4.04 -1.29 24.82
C SER A 86 -4.89 -1.36 23.55
N GLU A 87 -4.90 -2.51 22.87
CA GLU A 87 -5.74 -2.74 21.69
C GLU A 87 -7.19 -3.05 22.12
N ILE A 88 -8.17 -2.38 21.53
CA ILE A 88 -9.59 -2.61 21.81
C ILE A 88 -10.05 -3.75 20.90
N SER A 89 -9.94 -4.99 21.37
CA SER A 89 -10.34 -6.13 20.57
C SER A 89 -11.85 -6.44 20.62
N ASP A 90 -12.59 -6.14 21.70
CA ASP A 90 -13.99 -6.60 21.82
C ASP A 90 -14.76 -6.13 23.09
N ARG A 91 -14.54 -4.91 23.58
CA ARG A 91 -15.28 -4.45 24.79
C ARG A 91 -16.76 -4.15 24.48
N VAL A 92 -17.68 -4.88 25.11
CA VAL A 92 -19.11 -4.56 25.09
C VAL A 92 -19.37 -3.38 26.06
N PRO A 93 -20.19 -2.37 25.69
CA PRO A 93 -20.56 -1.30 26.61
C PRO A 93 -21.18 -1.86 27.89
N GLY A 94 -20.55 -1.63 29.05
CA GLY A 94 -20.95 -2.16 30.35
C GLY A 94 -20.08 -3.29 30.91
N GLN A 95 -19.04 -3.73 30.20
CA GLN A 95 -18.13 -4.78 30.67
C GLN A 95 -17.08 -4.23 31.66
N ILE A 96 -17.20 -4.65 32.91
CA ILE A 96 -16.19 -4.50 33.98
C ILE A 96 -15.25 -5.71 33.97
N ASP A 97 -13.94 -5.47 33.84
CA ASP A 97 -12.95 -6.54 34.01
C ASP A 97 -12.83 -6.87 35.50
N MET A 98 -13.21 -8.10 35.86
CA MET A 98 -13.17 -8.57 37.25
C MET A 98 -11.76 -8.67 37.83
N ASP A 99 -10.71 -8.64 37.00
CA ASP A 99 -9.32 -8.73 37.45
C ASP A 99 -8.87 -7.49 38.25
N ASN A 100 -9.52 -6.33 38.08
CA ASN A 100 -9.21 -5.11 38.83
C ASN A 100 -10.07 -4.90 40.09
N ILE A 101 -11.06 -5.76 40.36
CA ILE A 101 -11.98 -5.56 41.50
C ILE A 101 -11.34 -6.01 42.83
N ILE A 102 -10.37 -6.93 42.79
CA ILE A 102 -9.72 -7.44 44.02
C ILE A 102 -8.82 -6.37 44.69
N ALA A 103 -8.45 -5.29 44.00
CA ALA A 103 -7.56 -4.26 44.55
C ALA A 103 -8.27 -3.10 45.31
N MET A 104 -9.61 -3.00 45.27
CA MET A 104 -10.34 -1.86 45.88
C MET A 104 -11.09 -2.19 47.19
N GLU A 105 -11.07 -3.43 47.67
CA GLU A 105 -11.63 -3.83 48.99
C GLU A 105 -10.58 -3.89 50.13
N GLY A 106 -9.35 -3.42 49.89
CA GLY A 106 -8.28 -3.40 50.90
C GLY A 106 -8.13 -2.10 51.70
N ALA A 107 -8.84 -1.02 51.36
CA ALA A 107 -8.61 0.32 51.94
C ALA A 107 -9.79 0.81 52.80
N ARG A 108 -10.33 -0.06 53.67
CA ARG A 108 -11.06 0.37 54.87
C ARG A 108 -10.55 -0.40 56.08
N LYS A 109 -9.53 0.17 56.73
CA LYS A 109 -9.42 0.29 58.18
C LYS A 109 -8.50 1.46 58.52
#